data_AF-A0A6I8N033-F1
#
_entry.id   AF-A0A6I8N033-F1
#
_cell.length_a   1.000
_cell.length_b   1.000
_cell.length_c   1.000
_cell.angle_alpha   90.00
_cell.angle_beta   90.00
_cell.angle_gamma   90.00
#
_symmetry.space_group_name_H-M   'P 1'
#
loop_
_entity.id
_entity.type
_entity.pdbx_description
1 polymer ?
#
loop_
_entity_poly.entity_id
_entity_poly.type
_entity_poly.pdbx_seq_one_letter_code
_entity_poly.pdbx_strand_id
1 'polypeptide(L)'
;MASLVLGGQKETAVERLSQEEILGSTRQVSQGLEALRNEHHTVLETLAHTIQNVKQDGQEAGLMHEKTGRLQRSIEDIELGLGEAQVMLALASHLGTVESEKQKLRAQVRRLMQENAWLREELANTQQRLQLSEQAVAQLEEEKKHLEFMGQLRQYDEDGPAEEEKEGDSTRNSLDDLFPNEEEEEKSGPNSSYNKGAAAAQQGGYEIPARLRTLHNLVIQYAAQGRYEVAVPLCKQALEDLERTSGHRHPDVATMLNILALVYRDQNKYKEAAHLLNDALSIRESTLGRDHPAVSTPLPQAHPTPGPPHSILQ
;
A
#
# COMPACT_ATOMS: atom_id res chain seq x y z
N MET A 1 -21.10 9.20 -34.62
CA MET A 1 -20.35 8.99 -35.88
C MET A 1 -19.42 7.80 -35.72
N ALA A 2 -19.54 6.85 -36.66
CA ALA A 2 -18.56 5.83 -37.05
C ALA A 2 -18.14 4.75 -36.01
N SER A 3 -19.01 3.75 -35.83
CA SER A 3 -18.58 2.35 -35.63
C SER A 3 -18.08 1.80 -36.97
N LEU A 4 -16.76 1.69 -37.17
CA LEU A 4 -16.16 0.92 -38.27
C LEU A 4 -14.64 0.77 -38.06
N VAL A 5 -14.24 -0.28 -37.35
CA VAL A 5 -12.87 -0.84 -37.41
C VAL A 5 -13.08 -2.36 -37.34
N LEU A 6 -13.26 -2.99 -38.50
CA LEU A 6 -12.19 -3.68 -39.26
C LEU A 6 -11.66 -4.90 -38.53
N GLY A 7 -11.88 -6.07 -39.14
CA GLY A 7 -11.15 -7.28 -38.76
C GLY A 7 -11.96 -8.57 -38.66
N GLY A 8 -13.16 -8.65 -39.25
CA GLY A 8 -13.81 -9.93 -39.52
C GLY A 8 -13.09 -10.68 -40.64
N GLN A 9 -11.82 -11.04 -40.43
CA GLN A 9 -11.14 -12.02 -41.27
C GLN A 9 -11.81 -13.37 -40.99
N LYS A 10 -12.54 -13.85 -42.00
CA LYS A 10 -12.87 -15.26 -42.18
C LYS A 10 -11.55 -16.04 -42.26
N GLU A 11 -10.96 -16.33 -41.10
CA GLU A 11 -9.94 -17.36 -40.98
C GLU A 11 -10.64 -18.69 -41.25
N THR A 12 -10.24 -19.31 -42.36
CA THR A 12 -10.54 -20.68 -42.75
C THR A 12 -10.52 -21.59 -41.53
N ALA A 13 -11.60 -22.34 -41.35
CA ALA A 13 -11.78 -23.34 -40.31
C ALA A 13 -10.85 -24.56 -40.53
N VAL A 14 -9.54 -24.33 -40.42
CA VAL A 14 -8.70 -25.32 -39.75
C VAL A 14 -9.16 -25.22 -38.31
N GLU A 15 -9.72 -26.30 -37.76
CA GLU A 15 -10.02 -26.39 -36.34
C GLU A 15 -8.77 -25.92 -35.60
N ARG A 16 -8.80 -24.68 -35.08
CA ARG A 16 -7.70 -24.15 -34.29
C ARG A 16 -7.76 -24.95 -33.01
N LEU A 17 -6.98 -26.03 -32.98
CA LEU A 17 -6.72 -26.76 -31.75
C LEU A 17 -6.42 -25.72 -30.69
N SER A 18 -7.14 -25.82 -29.57
CA SER A 18 -6.94 -24.88 -28.48
C SER A 18 -5.47 -24.94 -28.06
N GLN A 19 -4.91 -23.82 -27.59
CA GLN A 19 -3.52 -23.80 -27.12
C GLN A 19 -3.28 -24.89 -26.06
N GLU A 20 -4.29 -25.20 -25.26
CA GLU A 20 -4.26 -26.30 -24.28
C GLU A 20 -4.22 -27.69 -24.93
N GLU A 21 -4.98 -27.93 -26.00
CA GLU A 21 -4.92 -29.18 -26.78
C GLU A 21 -3.55 -29.36 -27.44
N ILE A 22 -2.97 -28.29 -27.99
CA ILE A 22 -1.62 -28.33 -28.58
C ILE A 22 -0.61 -28.70 -27.50
N LEU A 23 -0.62 -28.03 -26.35
CA LEU A 23 0.31 -28.31 -25.25
C LEU A 23 0.08 -29.70 -24.62
N GLY A 24 -1.17 -30.16 -24.56
CA GLY A 24 -1.54 -31.50 -24.15
C GLY A 24 -0.95 -32.56 -25.09
N SER A 25 -1.14 -32.36 -26.39
CA SER A 25 -0.57 -33.20 -27.44
C SER A 25 0.96 -33.19 -27.40
N THR A 26 1.59 -32.01 -27.27
CA THR A 26 3.06 -31.88 -27.14
C THR A 26 3.60 -32.63 -25.93
N ARG A 27 2.91 -32.58 -24.78
CA ARG A 27 3.30 -33.37 -23.59
C ARG A 27 3.17 -34.87 -23.83
N GLN A 28 2.09 -35.32 -24.47
CA GLN A 28 1.88 -36.73 -24.77
C GLN A 28 2.93 -37.25 -25.76
N VAL A 29 3.23 -36.49 -26.82
CA VAL A 29 4.28 -36.81 -27.79
C VAL A 29 5.65 -36.83 -27.10
N SER A 30 5.95 -35.86 -26.25
CA SER A 30 7.21 -35.82 -25.49
C SER A 30 7.37 -37.06 -24.60
N GLN A 31 6.33 -37.48 -23.89
CA GLN A 31 6.38 -38.71 -23.07
C GLN A 31 6.58 -39.97 -23.92
N GLY A 32 5.92 -40.04 -25.08
CA GLY A 32 6.11 -41.13 -26.04
C GLY A 32 7.53 -41.18 -26.61
N LEU A 33 8.10 -40.03 -26.95
CA LEU A 33 9.48 -39.90 -27.42
C LEU A 33 10.50 -40.27 -26.34
N GLU A 34 10.27 -39.91 -25.07
CA GLU A 34 11.12 -40.34 -23.95
C GLU A 34 11.11 -41.86 -23.77
N ALA A 35 9.93 -42.49 -23.85
CA ALA A 35 9.81 -43.94 -23.78
C ALA A 35 10.56 -44.60 -24.94
N LEU A 36 10.37 -44.11 -26.17
CA LEU A 36 11.05 -44.62 -27.36
C LEU A 36 12.57 -44.45 -27.28
N ARG A 37 13.06 -43.29 -26.81
CA ARG A 37 14.49 -43.06 -26.57
C ARG A 37 15.06 -44.10 -25.60
N ASN A 38 14.36 -44.37 -24.51
CA ASN A 38 14.82 -45.33 -23.51
C ASN A 38 14.86 -46.75 -24.10
N GLU A 39 13.85 -47.15 -24.87
CA GLU A 39 13.86 -48.43 -25.59
C GLU A 39 15.04 -48.51 -26.57
N HIS A 40 15.25 -47.49 -27.39
CA HIS A 40 16.39 -47.43 -28.30
C HIS A 40 17.73 -47.50 -27.57
N HIS A 41 17.87 -46.88 -26.40
CA HIS A 41 19.08 -46.99 -25.58
C HIS A 41 19.30 -48.43 -25.07
N THR A 42 18.26 -49.10 -24.58
CA THR A 42 18.37 -50.50 -24.14
C THR A 42 18.71 -51.45 -25.31
N VAL A 43 18.15 -51.21 -26.49
CA VAL A 43 18.49 -51.97 -27.71
C VAL A 43 19.93 -51.69 -28.13
N LEU A 44 20.41 -50.45 -27.98
CA LEU A 44 21.81 -50.10 -28.24
C LEU A 44 22.76 -50.84 -27.29
N GLU A 45 22.46 -50.85 -26.00
CA GLU A 45 23.27 -51.54 -24.98
C GLU A 45 23.34 -53.05 -25.23
N THR A 46 22.20 -53.67 -25.56
CA THR A 46 22.15 -55.10 -25.88
C THR A 46 22.90 -55.43 -27.18
N LEU A 47 22.81 -54.58 -28.21
CA LEU A 47 23.60 -54.69 -29.43
C LEU A 47 25.10 -54.51 -29.16
N ALA A 48 25.48 -53.56 -28.31
CA ALA A 48 26.87 -53.34 -27.92
C ALA A 48 27.45 -54.56 -27.16
N HIS A 49 26.70 -55.13 -26.22
CA HIS A 49 27.11 -56.32 -25.49
C HIS A 49 27.23 -57.55 -26.41
N THR A 50 26.31 -57.73 -27.35
CA THR A 50 26.39 -58.83 -28.34
C THR A 50 27.56 -58.65 -29.30
N ILE A 51 27.81 -57.44 -29.80
CA ILE A 51 29.01 -57.10 -30.58
C ILE A 51 30.30 -57.43 -29.80
N GLN A 52 30.35 -57.10 -28.50
CA GLN A 52 31.51 -57.36 -27.65
C GLN A 52 31.80 -58.86 -27.46
N ASN A 53 30.76 -59.70 -27.54
CA ASN A 53 30.85 -61.15 -27.43
C ASN A 53 31.15 -61.83 -28.78
N VAL A 54 30.68 -61.27 -29.90
CA VAL A 54 30.88 -61.79 -31.27
C VAL A 54 32.21 -61.27 -31.84
N LYS A 55 33.33 -61.56 -31.16
CA LYS A 55 34.68 -61.19 -31.62
C LYS A 55 35.22 -62.03 -32.80
N GLN A 56 34.39 -62.85 -33.44
CA GLN A 56 34.82 -63.73 -34.53
C GLN A 56 33.91 -63.62 -35.77
N ASP A 57 34.57 -63.26 -36.87
CA ASP A 57 34.27 -63.48 -38.29
C ASP A 57 32.99 -62.94 -38.95
N GLY A 58 33.23 -62.31 -40.11
CA GLY A 58 32.27 -62.24 -41.21
C GLY A 58 31.22 -61.12 -41.13
N GLN A 59 30.56 -60.91 -42.27
CA GLN A 59 29.61 -59.83 -42.60
C GLN A 59 28.58 -59.46 -41.50
N GLU A 60 28.30 -60.34 -40.53
CA GLU A 60 27.43 -60.09 -39.37
C GLU A 60 27.92 -58.96 -38.46
N ALA A 61 29.23 -58.86 -38.19
CA ALA A 61 29.78 -57.76 -37.38
C ALA A 61 29.58 -56.38 -38.05
N GLY A 62 29.73 -56.32 -39.38
CA GLY A 62 29.49 -55.11 -40.17
C GLY A 62 28.02 -54.69 -40.16
N LEU A 63 27.10 -55.65 -40.32
CA LEU A 63 25.66 -55.41 -40.27
C LEU A 63 25.21 -54.94 -38.87
N MET A 64 25.81 -55.47 -37.81
CA MET A 64 25.56 -55.04 -36.42
C MET A 64 26.06 -53.63 -36.14
N HIS A 65 27.25 -53.26 -36.63
CA HIS A 65 27.75 -51.89 -36.56
C HIS A 65 26.85 -50.91 -37.34
N GLU A 66 26.37 -51.29 -38.53
CA GLU A 66 25.46 -50.45 -39.29
C GLU A 66 24.11 -50.25 -38.57
N LYS A 67 23.54 -51.32 -37.99
CA LYS A 67 22.34 -51.22 -37.14
C LYS A 67 22.56 -50.31 -35.93
N THR A 68 23.71 -50.42 -35.27
CA THR A 68 24.08 -49.54 -34.14
C THR A 68 24.14 -48.09 -34.58
N GLY A 69 24.77 -47.80 -35.72
CA GLY A 69 24.84 -46.45 -36.28
C GLY A 69 23.48 -45.88 -36.71
N ARG A 70 22.56 -46.71 -37.21
CA ARG A 70 21.17 -46.29 -37.49
C ARG A 70 20.41 -45.99 -36.21
N LEU A 71 20.60 -46.79 -35.16
CA LEU A 71 19.96 -46.60 -33.87
C LEU A 71 20.46 -45.31 -33.18
N GLN A 72 21.76 -45.03 -33.26
CA GLN A 72 22.35 -43.79 -32.74
C GLN A 72 21.76 -42.56 -33.41
N ARG A 73 21.69 -42.53 -34.75
CA ARG A 73 21.02 -41.42 -35.47
C ARG A 73 19.56 -41.27 -35.07
N SER A 74 18.84 -42.38 -34.92
CA SER A 74 17.45 -42.34 -34.46
C SER A 74 17.32 -41.78 -33.03
N ILE A 75 18.28 -42.02 -32.14
CA ILE A 75 18.30 -41.43 -30.80
C ILE A 75 18.57 -39.93 -30.89
N GLU A 76 19.54 -39.50 -31.71
CA GLU A 76 19.84 -38.08 -31.94
C GLU A 76 18.60 -37.32 -32.46
N ASP A 77 17.87 -37.90 -33.42
CA ASP A 77 16.62 -37.32 -33.96
C ASP A 77 15.53 -37.20 -32.88
N ILE A 78 15.39 -38.21 -32.00
CA ILE A 78 14.44 -38.17 -30.88
C ILE A 78 14.83 -37.11 -29.85
N GLU A 79 16.12 -36.97 -29.54
CA GLU A 79 16.63 -35.95 -28.61
C GLU A 79 16.40 -34.53 -29.13
N LEU A 80 16.58 -34.31 -30.44
CA LEU A 80 16.22 -33.05 -31.10
C LEU A 80 14.73 -32.75 -30.95
N GLY A 81 13.86 -33.72 -31.26
CA GLY A 81 12.40 -33.57 -31.12
C GLY A 81 11.96 -33.31 -29.68
N LEU A 82 12.60 -33.95 -28.69
CA LEU A 82 12.38 -33.67 -27.27
C LEU A 82 12.81 -32.25 -26.88
N GLY A 83 13.96 -31.79 -27.41
CA GLY A 83 14.42 -30.41 -27.22
C GLY A 83 13.42 -29.38 -27.76
N GLU A 84 12.90 -29.59 -28.97
CA GLU A 84 11.87 -28.74 -29.56
C GLU A 84 10.58 -28.71 -28.74
N ALA A 85 10.10 -29.88 -28.27
CA ALA A 85 8.93 -29.98 -27.41
C ALA A 85 9.12 -29.23 -26.08
N GLN A 86 10.29 -29.36 -25.46
CA GLN A 86 10.64 -28.66 -24.24
C GLN A 86 10.65 -27.14 -24.42
N VAL A 87 11.20 -26.65 -25.54
CA VAL A 87 11.19 -25.21 -25.87
C VAL A 87 9.76 -24.71 -26.05
N MET A 88 8.90 -25.45 -26.74
CA MET A 88 7.48 -25.08 -26.90
C MET A 88 6.76 -24.98 -25.55
N LEU A 89 6.97 -25.94 -24.64
CA LEU A 89 6.35 -25.93 -23.30
C LEU A 89 6.88 -24.77 -22.45
N ALA A 90 8.20 -24.50 -22.50
CA ALA A 90 8.81 -23.40 -21.78
C ALA A 90 8.30 -22.03 -22.28
N LEU A 91 8.20 -21.87 -23.61
CA LEU A 91 7.65 -20.66 -24.23
C LEU A 91 6.20 -20.43 -23.81
N ALA A 92 5.37 -21.47 -23.80
CA ALA A 92 3.97 -21.35 -23.39
C ALA A 92 3.83 -20.97 -21.91
N SER A 93 4.67 -21.54 -21.04
CA SER A 93 4.72 -21.15 -19.62
C SER A 93 5.11 -19.67 -19.47
N HIS A 94 6.18 -19.24 -20.15
CA HIS A 94 6.62 -17.85 -20.09
C HIS A 94 5.55 -16.88 -20.62
N LEU A 95 4.91 -17.22 -21.75
CA LEU A 95 3.80 -16.44 -22.30
C LEU A 95 2.65 -16.31 -21.28
N GLY A 96 2.27 -17.40 -20.62
CA GLY A 96 1.25 -17.37 -19.57
C GLY A 96 1.62 -16.46 -18.40
N THR A 97 2.89 -16.46 -17.96
CA THR A 97 3.36 -15.53 -16.91
C THR A 97 3.22 -14.07 -17.36
N VAL A 98 3.70 -13.74 -18.57
CA VAL A 98 3.65 -12.38 -19.13
C VAL A 98 2.21 -11.91 -19.34
N GLU A 99 1.31 -12.79 -19.79
CA GLU A 99 -0.10 -12.48 -19.95
C GLU A 99 -0.76 -12.17 -18.60
N SER A 100 -0.46 -12.95 -17.56
CA SER A 100 -0.99 -12.70 -16.22
C SER A 100 -0.50 -11.38 -15.63
N GLU A 101 0.77 -11.02 -15.86
CA GLU A 101 1.36 -9.74 -15.43
C GLU A 101 0.73 -8.56 -16.18
N LYS A 102 0.57 -8.69 -17.49
CA LYS A 102 -0.14 -7.71 -18.32
C LYS A 102 -1.57 -7.50 -17.83
N GLN A 103 -2.27 -8.55 -17.39
CA GLN A 103 -3.62 -8.44 -16.85
C GLN A 103 -3.65 -7.72 -15.51
N LYS A 104 -2.70 -7.99 -14.62
CA LYS A 104 -2.51 -7.27 -13.34
C LYS A 104 -2.25 -5.78 -13.57
N LEU A 105 -1.31 -5.44 -14.46
CA LEU A 105 -0.99 -4.06 -14.80
C LEU A 105 -2.19 -3.33 -15.41
N ARG A 106 -2.94 -3.97 -16.31
CA ARG A 106 -4.19 -3.40 -16.85
C ARG A 106 -5.23 -3.14 -15.76
N ALA A 107 -5.35 -4.02 -14.77
CA ALA A 107 -6.25 -3.80 -13.63
C ALA A 107 -5.79 -2.62 -12.77
N GLN A 108 -4.48 -2.51 -12.51
CA GLN A 108 -3.91 -1.40 -11.77
C GLN A 108 -4.12 -0.06 -12.49
N VAL A 109 -3.90 0.00 -13.81
CA VAL A 109 -4.15 1.20 -14.61
C VAL A 109 -5.62 1.61 -14.54
N ARG A 110 -6.57 0.66 -14.62
CA ARG A 110 -8.00 0.97 -14.43
C ARG A 110 -8.30 1.57 -13.06
N ARG A 111 -7.73 0.99 -12.00
CA ARG A 111 -7.89 1.52 -10.63
C ARG A 111 -7.34 2.95 -10.52
N LEU A 112 -6.12 3.18 -10.99
CA LEU A 112 -5.50 4.51 -10.96
C LEU A 112 -6.29 5.53 -11.78
N MET A 113 -6.85 5.15 -12.93
CA MET A 113 -7.71 6.04 -13.71
C MET A 113 -8.98 6.40 -12.94
N GLN A 114 -9.59 5.44 -12.24
CA GLN A 114 -10.78 5.68 -11.42
C GLN A 114 -10.47 6.59 -10.22
N GLU A 115 -9.35 6.35 -9.53
CA GLU A 115 -8.88 7.21 -8.44
C GLU A 115 -8.58 8.63 -8.93
N ASN A 116 -7.93 8.78 -10.09
CA ASN A 116 -7.69 10.10 -10.68
C ASN A 116 -8.99 10.80 -11.08
N ALA A 117 -9.97 10.08 -11.61
CA ALA A 117 -11.27 10.66 -11.94
C ALA A 117 -11.98 11.15 -10.68
N TRP A 118 -11.98 10.34 -9.61
CA TRP A 118 -12.56 10.72 -8.33
C TRP A 118 -11.87 11.91 -7.69
N LEU A 119 -10.53 11.96 -7.69
CA LEU A 119 -9.78 13.11 -7.17
C LEU A 119 -10.07 14.41 -7.94
N ARG A 120 -10.27 14.33 -9.26
CA ARG A 120 -10.66 15.49 -10.07
C ARG A 120 -12.06 15.98 -9.73
N GLU A 121 -13.00 15.07 -9.48
CA GLU A 121 -14.35 15.40 -9.06
C GLU A 121 -14.37 16.03 -7.66
N GLU A 122 -13.60 15.48 -6.72
CA GLU A 122 -13.47 16.01 -5.36
C GLU A 122 -12.81 17.41 -5.38
N LEU A 123 -11.77 17.61 -6.21
CA LEU A 123 -11.17 18.92 -6.42
C LEU A 123 -12.17 19.92 -7.00
N ALA A 124 -12.96 19.51 -8.00
CA ALA A 124 -13.99 20.38 -8.59
C ALA A 124 -15.07 20.76 -7.57
N ASN A 125 -15.51 19.81 -6.74
CA ASN A 125 -16.49 20.06 -5.68
C ASN A 125 -15.96 21.06 -4.64
N THR A 126 -14.73 20.85 -4.15
CA THR A 126 -14.10 21.77 -3.20
C THR A 126 -13.91 23.18 -3.78
N GLN A 127 -13.52 23.30 -5.06
CA GLN A 127 -13.45 24.58 -5.77
C GLN A 127 -14.82 25.26 -5.87
N GLN A 128 -15.87 24.51 -6.20
CA GLN A 128 -17.23 25.04 -6.27
C GLN A 128 -17.70 25.55 -4.89
N ARG A 129 -17.43 24.81 -3.81
CA ARG A 129 -17.76 25.22 -2.44
C ARG A 129 -17.00 26.49 -2.03
N LEU A 130 -15.72 26.59 -2.39
CA LEU A 130 -14.93 27.80 -2.16
C LEU A 130 -15.55 28.99 -2.89
N GLN A 131 -15.85 28.85 -4.18
CA GLN A 131 -16.45 29.92 -4.98
C GLN A 131 -17.80 30.39 -4.41
N LEU A 132 -18.65 29.46 -3.96
CA LEU A 132 -19.92 29.80 -3.30
C LEU A 132 -19.70 30.56 -1.98
N SER A 133 -18.71 30.15 -1.19
CA SER A 133 -18.37 30.86 0.06
C SER A 133 -17.81 32.26 -0.21
N GLU A 134 -17.00 32.43 -1.26
CA GLU A 134 -16.47 33.74 -1.67
C GLU A 134 -17.59 34.68 -2.15
N GLN A 135 -18.56 34.15 -2.92
CA GLN A 135 -19.74 34.91 -3.31
C GLN A 135 -20.59 35.33 -2.11
N ALA A 136 -20.79 34.44 -1.14
CA ALA A 136 -21.51 34.75 0.09
C ALA A 136 -20.79 35.83 0.93
N VAL A 137 -19.46 35.77 1.03
CA VAL A 137 -18.67 36.81 1.71
C VAL A 137 -18.80 38.16 0.99
N ALA A 138 -18.72 38.19 -0.34
CA ALA A 138 -18.90 39.42 -1.10
C ALA A 138 -20.29 40.04 -0.88
N GLN A 139 -21.36 39.23 -0.87
CA GLN A 139 -22.71 39.70 -0.55
C GLN A 139 -22.80 40.30 0.86
N LEU A 140 -22.24 39.61 1.86
CA LEU A 140 -22.22 40.13 3.23
C LEU A 140 -21.40 41.42 3.37
N GLU A 141 -20.31 41.57 2.61
CA GLU A 141 -19.54 42.81 2.56
C GLU A 141 -20.34 43.97 1.95
N GLU A 142 -21.13 43.72 0.92
CA GLU A 142 -22.04 44.70 0.34
C GLU A 142 -23.15 45.10 1.31
N GLU A 143 -23.81 44.13 1.96
CA GLU A 143 -24.82 44.37 2.99
C GLU A 143 -24.24 45.16 4.17
N LYS A 144 -23.03 44.82 4.61
CA LYS A 144 -22.32 45.56 5.66
C LYS A 144 -22.08 47.00 5.24
N LYS A 145 -21.56 47.25 4.04
CA LYS A 145 -21.35 48.60 3.49
C LYS A 145 -22.67 49.37 3.41
N HIS A 146 -23.76 48.71 3.01
CA HIS A 146 -25.08 49.32 2.96
C HIS A 146 -25.59 49.71 4.35
N LEU A 147 -25.44 48.85 5.35
CA LEU A 147 -25.79 49.12 6.74
C LEU A 147 -24.94 50.24 7.35
N GLU A 148 -23.63 50.26 7.07
CA GLU A 148 -22.74 51.34 7.47
C GLU A 148 -23.18 52.68 6.88
N PHE A 149 -23.55 52.70 5.59
CA PHE A 149 -24.09 53.88 4.93
C PHE A 149 -25.40 54.35 5.57
N MET A 150 -26.35 53.45 5.84
CA MET A 150 -27.60 53.77 6.54
C MET A 150 -27.34 54.27 7.98
N GLY A 151 -26.33 53.73 8.65
CA GLY A 151 -25.88 54.20 9.96
C GLY A 151 -25.33 55.63 9.92
N GLN A 152 -24.53 55.95 8.91
CA GLN A 152 -24.02 57.31 8.70
C GLN A 152 -25.16 58.29 8.41
N LEU A 153 -26.14 57.93 7.58
CA LEU A 153 -27.32 58.78 7.33
C LEU A 153 -28.07 59.14 8.62
N ARG A 154 -28.31 58.15 9.51
CA ARG A 154 -28.96 58.39 10.80
C ARG A 154 -28.20 59.35 11.71
N GLN A 155 -26.87 59.37 11.66
CA GLN A 155 -26.07 60.32 12.44
C GLN A 155 -26.29 61.77 11.96
N TYR A 156 -26.52 61.98 10.66
CA TYR A 156 -26.86 63.31 10.14
C TYR A 156 -28.31 63.71 10.41
N ASP A 157 -29.23 62.74 10.57
CA ASP A 157 -30.62 63.02 10.98
C ASP A 157 -30.72 63.40 12.48
N GLU A 158 -29.79 62.96 13.35
CA GLU A 158 -29.73 63.36 14.77
C GLU A 158 -29.11 64.76 15.00
N ASP A 159 -28.45 65.36 14.00
CA ASP A 159 -27.84 66.70 14.09
C ASP A 159 -28.78 67.85 13.59
N GLY A 160 -30.10 67.61 13.55
CA GLY A 160 -31.14 68.66 13.47
C GLY A 160 -31.50 69.19 14.86
N PRO A 161 -31.85 70.48 15.04
CA PRO A 161 -31.84 71.12 16.36
C PRO A 161 -32.80 70.46 17.33
N ALA A 162 -32.34 70.34 18.58
CA ALA A 162 -33.11 69.90 19.73
C ALA A 162 -34.48 70.58 19.81
N GLU A 163 -35.55 69.79 19.77
CA GLU A 163 -36.76 70.09 20.51
C GLU A 163 -36.74 69.24 21.79
N GLU A 164 -36.37 69.90 22.89
CA GLU A 164 -36.70 69.47 24.23
C GLU A 164 -38.23 69.38 24.36
N GLU A 165 -38.81 68.20 24.60
CA GLU A 165 -40.06 68.12 25.35
C GLU A 165 -40.06 66.94 26.35
N LYS A 166 -39.85 67.36 27.60
CA LYS A 166 -40.55 66.96 28.83
C LYS A 166 -40.40 65.54 29.40
N GLU A 167 -39.79 65.53 30.59
CA GLU A 167 -40.11 64.63 31.69
C GLU A 167 -41.63 64.57 31.99
N GLY A 168 -42.09 63.37 32.34
CA GLY A 168 -43.45 63.12 32.83
C GLY A 168 -43.63 61.67 33.30
N ASP A 169 -43.18 61.41 34.53
CA ASP A 169 -43.44 60.25 35.38
C ASP A 169 -44.85 59.62 35.22
N SER A 170 -44.91 58.29 35.07
CA SER A 170 -46.04 57.49 35.55
C SER A 170 -45.62 56.05 35.84
N THR A 171 -45.17 55.84 37.08
CA THR A 171 -45.61 54.73 37.95
C THR A 171 -45.50 53.30 37.41
N ARG A 172 -44.52 52.58 37.98
CA ARG A 172 -44.68 51.20 38.47
C ARG A 172 -46.14 50.88 38.83
N ASN A 173 -46.72 49.87 38.18
CA ASN A 173 -47.67 48.88 38.71
C ASN A 173 -47.74 47.75 37.66
N SER A 174 -47.09 46.61 37.89
CA SER A 174 -47.67 45.43 38.55
C SER A 174 -48.37 44.51 37.55
N LEU A 175 -48.19 43.19 37.75
CA LEU A 175 -48.67 42.03 36.98
C LEU A 175 -47.85 41.73 35.72
N ASP A 176 -46.99 40.71 35.64
CA ASP A 176 -47.00 39.39 36.32
C ASP A 176 -48.40 38.79 36.44
N ASP A 177 -48.98 38.46 35.28
CA ASP A 177 -49.73 37.21 35.10
C ASP A 177 -50.01 37.04 33.60
N LEU A 178 -50.31 35.81 33.17
CA LEU A 178 -50.71 35.36 31.82
C LEU A 178 -49.63 34.61 31.00
N PHE A 179 -49.07 33.56 31.59
CA PHE A 179 -49.06 32.27 30.86
C PHE A 179 -50.49 31.73 30.86
N PRO A 180 -51.10 31.42 29.70
CA PRO A 180 -51.29 30.01 29.29
C PRO A 180 -51.36 29.83 27.74
N ASN A 181 -51.16 28.69 27.08
CA ASN A 181 -50.94 27.29 27.44
C ASN A 181 -50.22 26.56 26.28
N GLU A 182 -49.71 25.38 26.59
CA GLU A 182 -49.06 24.37 25.75
C GLU A 182 -49.91 23.89 24.55
N GLU A 183 -49.26 23.57 23.42
CA GLU A 183 -49.42 22.33 22.63
C GLU A 183 -48.40 22.26 21.46
N GLU A 184 -47.47 21.30 21.59
CA GLU A 184 -46.75 20.42 20.61
C GLU A 184 -46.47 20.94 19.16
N GLU A 185 -45.30 20.77 18.51
CA GLU A 185 -44.54 19.55 18.26
C GLU A 185 -43.06 19.84 17.81
N GLU A 186 -42.19 18.90 18.19
CA GLU A 186 -40.85 18.49 17.70
C GLU A 186 -40.07 19.27 16.61
N LYS A 187 -38.77 19.55 16.86
CA LYS A 187 -37.63 18.69 16.42
C LYS A 187 -36.24 19.26 16.75
N SER A 188 -35.56 18.58 17.68
CA SER A 188 -34.13 18.16 17.69
C SER A 188 -33.02 19.08 17.17
N GLY A 189 -32.13 19.48 18.09
CA GLY A 189 -30.67 19.64 17.85
C GLY A 189 -29.98 20.69 18.74
N PRO A 190 -29.23 20.33 19.81
CA PRO A 190 -28.60 21.31 20.69
C PRO A 190 -27.12 21.59 20.34
N ASN A 191 -26.82 22.88 20.40
CA ASN A 191 -25.56 23.59 20.73
C ASN A 191 -24.36 22.75 21.22
N SER A 192 -23.21 22.98 20.58
CA SER A 192 -21.89 22.68 21.14
C SER A 192 -21.43 23.85 22.01
N SER A 193 -21.36 23.60 23.31
CA SER A 193 -20.98 24.54 24.35
C SER A 193 -19.46 24.54 24.55
N TYR A 194 -18.93 25.73 24.80
CA TYR A 194 -17.59 25.99 25.32
C TYR A 194 -17.32 25.12 26.55
N ASN A 195 -16.16 24.47 26.60
CA ASN A 195 -15.62 23.95 27.86
C ASN A 195 -14.12 24.18 27.93
N LYS A 196 -13.73 25.02 28.90
CA LYS A 196 -12.39 25.12 29.44
C LYS A 196 -12.50 24.79 30.92
N GLY A 197 -11.81 23.72 31.35
CA GLY A 197 -11.52 23.44 32.75
C GLY A 197 -12.07 22.12 33.29
N ALA A 198 -11.25 21.07 33.28
CA ALA A 198 -11.22 20.10 34.36
C ALA A 198 -9.85 19.39 34.35
N ALA A 199 -9.12 19.59 35.44
CA ALA A 199 -7.89 18.87 35.74
C ALA A 199 -8.21 17.47 36.30
N ALA A 200 -7.18 16.63 36.28
CA ALA A 200 -6.92 15.46 37.11
C ALA A 200 -7.47 14.09 36.65
N ALA A 201 -6.49 13.19 36.51
CA ALA A 201 -6.56 11.74 36.70
C ALA A 201 -7.36 10.93 35.67
N GLN A 202 -6.74 10.60 34.54
CA GLN A 202 -7.04 9.36 33.82
C GLN A 202 -5.75 8.71 33.31
N GLN A 203 -5.59 7.44 33.66
CA GLN A 203 -4.47 6.58 33.34
C GLN A 203 -4.22 6.45 31.82
N GLY A 204 -3.11 7.01 31.35
CA GLY A 204 -2.03 6.28 30.65
C GLY A 204 -2.30 5.50 29.35
N GLY A 205 -3.37 5.75 28.61
CA GLY A 205 -3.56 5.19 27.26
C GLY A 205 -3.23 6.21 26.17
N TYR A 206 -1.96 6.41 25.85
CA TYR A 206 -1.60 7.21 24.66
C TYR A 206 -1.96 6.43 23.40
N GLU A 207 -3.12 6.71 22.81
CA GLU A 207 -3.53 6.14 21.53
C GLU A 207 -2.75 6.80 20.39
N ILE A 208 -2.06 5.99 19.59
CA ILE A 208 -1.31 6.46 18.43
C ILE A 208 -2.30 7.14 17.46
N PRO A 209 -2.09 8.42 17.09
CA PRO A 209 -2.92 9.11 16.11
C PRO A 209 -3.17 8.27 14.86
N ALA A 210 -4.41 8.26 14.37
CA ALA A 210 -4.79 7.47 13.20
C ALA A 210 -3.90 7.75 11.97
N ARG A 211 -3.43 9.00 11.82
CA ARG A 211 -2.46 9.43 10.80
C ARG A 211 -1.11 8.70 10.88
N LEU A 212 -0.61 8.46 12.09
CA LEU A 212 0.65 7.73 12.30
C LEU A 212 0.48 6.24 12.05
N ARG A 213 -0.67 5.69 12.42
CA ARG A 213 -1.01 4.29 12.15
C ARG A 213 -1.12 4.00 10.65
N THR A 214 -1.74 4.89 9.88
CA THR A 214 -1.81 4.74 8.42
C THR A 214 -0.44 4.87 7.78
N LEU A 215 0.38 5.83 8.23
CA LEU A 215 1.75 6.00 7.75
C LEU A 215 2.63 4.78 8.09
N HIS A 216 2.49 4.23 9.29
CA HIS A 216 3.17 3.00 9.70
C HIS A 216 2.87 1.82 8.77
N ASN A 217 1.58 1.59 8.47
CA ASN A 217 1.16 0.50 7.58
C ASN A 217 1.73 0.67 6.17
N LEU A 218 1.74 1.91 5.66
CA LEU A 218 2.29 2.22 4.34
C LEU A 218 3.79 1.97 4.28
N VAL A 219 4.52 2.35 5.33
CA VAL A 219 5.97 2.17 5.44
C VAL A 219 6.33 0.69 5.52
N ILE A 220 5.60 -0.12 6.30
CA ILE A 220 5.78 -1.57 6.34
C ILE A 220 5.55 -2.19 4.97
N GLN A 221 4.51 -1.74 4.25
CA GLN A 221 4.22 -2.25 2.91
C GLN A 221 5.35 -1.94 1.92
N TYR A 222 5.93 -0.74 1.98
CA TYR A 222 7.09 -0.39 1.15
C TYR A 222 8.37 -1.14 1.54
N ALA A 223 8.59 -1.37 2.84
CA ALA A 223 9.71 -2.17 3.33
C ALA A 223 9.60 -3.64 2.86
N ALA A 224 8.41 -4.23 2.94
CA ALA A 224 8.15 -5.59 2.45
C ALA A 224 8.36 -5.73 0.93
N GLN A 225 8.21 -4.64 0.17
CA GLN A 225 8.49 -4.58 -1.27
C GLN A 225 9.96 -4.27 -1.60
N GLY A 226 10.82 -4.10 -0.60
CA GLY A 226 12.24 -3.72 -0.78
C GLY A 226 12.45 -2.29 -1.27
N ARG A 227 11.41 -1.43 -1.25
CA ARG A 227 11.46 -0.05 -1.77
C ARG A 227 11.88 0.94 -0.69
N TYR A 228 13.07 0.73 -0.13
CA TYR A 228 13.59 1.54 0.96
C TYR A 228 13.87 3.00 0.58
N GLU A 229 14.19 3.26 -0.70
CA GLU A 229 14.46 4.61 -1.22
C GLU A 229 13.23 5.53 -1.17
N VAL A 230 12.03 4.97 -1.10
CA VAL A 230 10.78 5.73 -0.96
C VAL A 230 10.32 5.77 0.50
N ALA A 231 10.49 4.67 1.24
CA ALA A 231 10.06 4.58 2.64
C ALA A 231 10.82 5.54 3.57
N VAL A 232 12.15 5.64 3.43
CA VAL A 232 12.99 6.49 4.28
C VAL A 232 12.67 7.98 4.16
N PRO A 233 12.60 8.59 2.97
CA PRO A 233 12.27 10.02 2.85
C PRO A 233 10.85 10.32 3.32
N LEU A 234 9.88 9.41 3.10
CA LEU A 234 8.52 9.55 3.62
C LEU A 234 8.49 9.62 5.16
N CYS A 235 9.26 8.75 5.83
CA CYS A 235 9.37 8.77 7.28
C CYS A 235 10.06 10.05 7.78
N LYS A 236 11.13 10.51 7.10
CA LYS A 236 11.84 11.74 7.47
C LYS A 236 10.97 12.99 7.31
N GLN A 237 10.25 13.11 6.20
CA GLN A 237 9.32 14.22 5.99
C GLN A 237 8.22 14.25 7.05
N ALA A 238 7.67 13.09 7.40
CA ALA A 238 6.65 13.00 8.44
C ALA A 238 7.20 13.35 9.84
N LEU A 239 8.46 12.98 10.11
CA LEU A 239 9.18 13.34 11.34
C LEU A 239 9.39 14.86 11.44
N GLU A 240 9.88 15.50 10.37
CA GLU A 240 10.08 16.96 10.31
C GLU A 240 8.77 17.73 10.51
N ASP A 241 7.67 17.26 9.89
CA ASP A 241 6.35 17.85 10.08
C ASP A 241 5.86 17.71 11.54
N LEU A 242 6.12 16.58 12.18
CA LEU A 242 5.77 16.34 13.58
C LEU A 242 6.61 17.19 14.53
N GLU A 243 7.91 17.31 14.28
CA GLU A 243 8.81 18.16 15.05
C GLU A 243 8.40 19.64 14.96
N ARG A 244 7.99 20.10 13.77
CA ARG A 244 7.52 21.48 13.54
C ARG A 244 6.17 21.77 14.20
N THR A 245 5.26 20.80 14.25
CA THR A 245 3.88 20.99 14.75
C THR A 245 3.74 20.74 16.24
N SER A 246 4.38 19.70 16.76
CA SER A 246 4.21 19.19 18.13
C SER A 246 5.45 19.32 19.01
N GLY A 247 6.61 19.65 18.40
CA GLY A 247 7.89 19.76 19.09
C GLY A 247 8.58 18.40 19.29
N HIS A 248 9.91 18.44 19.42
CA HIS A 248 10.77 17.23 19.51
C HIS A 248 10.47 16.34 20.73
N ARG A 249 9.80 16.87 21.76
CA ARG A 249 9.42 16.12 22.97
C ARG A 249 8.02 15.51 22.91
N HIS A 250 7.39 15.42 21.74
CA HIS A 250 6.06 14.82 21.63
C HIS A 250 6.16 13.27 21.53
N PRO A 251 5.27 12.50 22.18
CA PRO A 251 5.21 11.03 22.04
C PRO A 251 5.01 10.53 20.60
N ASP A 252 4.46 11.37 19.72
CA ASP A 252 4.38 11.06 18.28
C ASP A 252 5.73 11.05 17.57
N VAL A 253 6.65 11.93 17.97
CA VAL A 253 8.02 11.97 17.44
C VAL A 253 8.75 10.68 17.83
N ALA A 254 8.59 10.22 19.08
CA ALA A 254 9.12 8.93 19.52
C ALA A 254 8.54 7.75 18.71
N THR A 255 7.24 7.79 18.42
CA THR A 255 6.58 6.76 17.60
C THR A 255 7.12 6.76 16.17
N MET A 256 7.33 7.94 15.57
CA MET A 256 7.90 8.06 14.22
C MET A 256 9.36 7.60 14.14
N LEU A 257 10.18 7.96 15.13
CA LEU A 257 11.57 7.49 15.24
C LEU A 257 11.65 5.96 15.34
N ASN A 258 10.72 5.33 16.07
CA ASN A 258 10.62 3.88 16.14
C ASN A 258 10.23 3.25 14.79
N ILE A 259 9.31 3.87 14.03
CA ILE A 259 8.96 3.42 12.67
C ILE A 259 10.16 3.51 11.74
N LEU A 260 10.93 4.59 11.80
CA LEU A 260 12.15 4.77 11.02
C LEU A 260 13.23 3.73 11.40
N ALA A 261 13.38 3.42 12.69
CA ALA A 261 14.30 2.39 13.16
C ALA A 261 13.96 0.98 12.61
N LEU A 262 12.68 0.64 12.47
CA LEU A 262 12.24 -0.62 11.84
C LEU A 262 12.67 -0.69 10.38
N VAL A 263 12.49 0.40 9.63
CA VAL A 263 12.91 0.49 8.22
C VAL A 263 14.44 0.33 8.07
N TYR A 264 15.22 0.88 9.01
CA TYR A 264 16.68 0.71 9.02
C TYR A 264 17.12 -0.70 9.42
N ARG A 265 16.38 -1.35 10.33
CA ARG A 265 16.61 -2.76 10.69
C ARG A 265 16.40 -3.67 9.49
N ASP A 266 15.37 -3.42 8.71
CA ASP A 266 15.04 -4.20 7.50
C ASP A 266 16.06 -3.94 6.36
N GLN A 267 16.81 -2.84 6.42
CA GLN A 267 17.99 -2.55 5.57
C GLN A 267 19.32 -3.12 6.13
N ASN A 268 19.30 -3.91 7.21
CA ASN A 268 20.49 -4.41 7.92
C ASN A 268 21.39 -3.32 8.52
N LYS A 269 20.90 -2.08 8.69
CA LYS A 269 21.65 -0.96 9.31
C LYS A 269 21.36 -0.88 10.81
N TYR A 270 21.78 -1.90 11.55
CA TYR A 270 21.46 -2.04 12.98
C TYR A 270 22.03 -0.92 13.87
N LYS A 271 23.17 -0.33 13.50
CA LYS A 271 23.78 0.77 14.28
C LYS A 271 22.91 2.04 14.22
N GLU A 272 22.47 2.42 13.04
CA GLU A 272 21.58 3.58 12.83
C GLU A 272 20.21 3.35 13.48
N ALA A 273 19.66 2.14 13.36
CA ALA A 273 18.42 1.76 14.02
C ALA A 273 18.51 1.86 15.56
N ALA A 274 19.63 1.41 16.15
CA ALA A 274 19.83 1.48 17.60
C ALA A 274 19.94 2.92 18.13
N HIS A 275 20.59 3.82 17.38
CA HIS A 275 20.64 5.24 17.72
C HIS A 275 19.23 5.86 17.73
N LEU A 276 18.45 5.64 16.67
CA LEU A 276 17.07 6.15 16.57
C LEU A 276 16.16 5.59 17.66
N LEU A 277 16.34 4.32 18.03
CA LEU A 277 15.57 3.70 19.12
C LEU A 277 15.92 4.31 20.47
N ASN A 278 17.20 4.59 20.74
CA ASN A 278 17.64 5.25 21.97
C ASN A 278 17.10 6.68 22.06
N ASP A 279 17.06 7.41 20.95
CA ASP A 279 16.48 8.75 20.91
C ASP A 279 14.97 8.71 21.16
N ALA A 280 14.26 7.74 20.58
CA ALA A 280 12.84 7.51 20.84
C ALA A 280 12.57 7.15 22.31
N LEU A 281 13.43 6.33 22.92
CA LEU A 281 13.35 5.96 24.34
C LEU A 281 13.60 7.17 25.25
N SER A 282 14.60 7.99 24.96
CA SER A 282 14.88 9.23 25.69
C SER A 282 13.68 10.19 25.68
N ILE A 283 13.03 10.35 24.52
CA ILE A 283 11.81 11.16 24.41
C ILE A 283 10.67 10.54 25.21
N ARG A 284 10.51 9.21 25.16
CA ARG A 284 9.46 8.50 25.90
C ARG A 284 9.67 8.56 27.41
N GLU A 285 10.91 8.46 27.88
CA GLU A 285 11.29 8.65 29.28
C GLU A 285 10.98 10.08 29.76
N SER A 286 11.24 11.09 28.91
CA SER A 286 10.97 12.49 29.24
C SER A 286 9.49 12.87 29.25
N THR A 287 8.63 12.10 28.58
CA THR A 287 7.20 12.41 28.39
C THR A 287 6.26 11.61 29.29
N LEU A 288 6.57 10.33 29.52
CA LEU A 288 5.71 9.40 30.25
C LEU A 288 6.21 9.10 31.67
N GLY A 289 7.43 9.54 32.03
CA GLY A 289 8.09 9.14 33.27
C GLY A 289 8.57 7.68 33.22
N ARG A 290 9.47 7.32 34.14
CA ARG A 290 10.14 5.99 34.20
C ARG A 290 9.20 4.80 34.41
N ASP A 291 7.91 5.03 34.67
CA ASP A 291 6.95 4.02 35.11
C ASP A 291 5.99 3.51 34.02
N HIS A 292 6.18 3.90 32.75
CA HIS A 292 5.32 3.40 31.67
C HIS A 292 5.80 2.04 31.14
N PRO A 293 4.91 1.04 30.96
CA PRO A 293 5.23 -0.37 30.62
C PRO A 293 5.94 -0.61 29.27
N ALA A 294 6.32 0.44 28.55
CA ALA A 294 7.05 0.37 27.29
C ALA A 294 8.48 0.91 27.37
N VAL A 295 8.89 1.47 28.53
CA VAL A 295 10.29 1.72 28.89
C VAL A 295 10.85 0.52 29.68
N SER A 296 9.97 -0.23 30.37
CA SER A 296 10.30 -1.43 31.15
C SER A 296 10.29 -2.73 30.34
N THR A 297 10.77 -2.72 29.09
CA THR A 297 11.27 -3.96 28.47
C THR A 297 12.78 -3.97 28.65
N PRO A 298 13.32 -4.75 29.61
CA PRO A 298 14.75 -4.91 29.73
C PRO A 298 15.25 -5.51 28.41
N LEU A 299 16.20 -4.82 27.77
CA LEU A 299 17.07 -5.42 26.78
C LEU A 299 17.55 -6.77 27.34
N PRO A 300 17.43 -7.90 26.62
CA PRO A 300 18.02 -9.14 27.07
C PRO A 300 19.52 -8.90 27.16
N GLN A 301 20.03 -8.77 28.38
CA GLN A 301 21.45 -8.62 28.61
C GLN A 301 22.13 -9.85 28.04
N ALA A 302 22.96 -9.62 27.03
CA ALA A 302 23.93 -10.60 26.59
C ALA A 302 24.81 -10.93 27.81
N HIS A 303 24.57 -12.10 28.41
CA HIS A 303 25.46 -12.66 29.41
C HIS A 303 26.86 -12.80 28.79
N PRO A 304 27.91 -12.15 29.33
CA PRO A 304 29.27 -12.50 28.98
C PRO A 304 29.53 -13.88 29.59
N THR A 305 29.93 -14.82 28.73
CA THR A 305 30.40 -16.15 29.13
C THR A 305 31.56 -16.01 30.12
N PRO A 306 31.52 -16.67 31.30
CA PRO A 306 32.68 -16.71 32.18
C PRO A 306 33.74 -17.60 31.54
N GLY A 307 34.95 -17.05 31.37
CA GLY A 307 36.14 -17.78 30.93
C GLY A 307 36.53 -18.91 31.88
N PRO A 308 37.37 -19.86 31.43
CA PRO A 308 37.62 -21.10 32.14
C PRO A 308 38.42 -20.86 33.43
N PRO A 309 38.18 -21.64 34.50
CA PRO A 309 38.94 -21.51 35.74
C PRO A 309 40.39 -21.96 35.53
N HIS A 310 41.32 -21.10 35.96
CA HIS A 310 42.73 -21.42 36.10
C HIS A 310 42.92 -22.65 37.00
N SER A 311 43.60 -23.66 36.46
CA SER A 311 44.20 -24.74 37.22
C SER A 311 45.21 -24.20 38.24
N ILE A 312 44.94 -24.42 39.52
CA ILE A 312 45.97 -24.43 40.56
C ILE A 312 46.14 -25.90 40.96
N LEU A 313 47.21 -26.51 40.43
CA LEU A 313 47.87 -27.66 41.03
C LEU A 313 49.05 -27.10 41.84
N GLN A 314 48.86 -27.00 43.15
CA GLN A 314 49.85 -27.35 44.16
C GLN A 314 49.10 -27.78 45.42
#